data_AF-A0A7S0J137-F1
#
_entry.id   AF-A0A7S0J137-F1
#
_cell.length_a   1.000
_cell.length_b   1.000
_cell.length_c   1.000
_cell.angle_alpha   90.00
_cell.angle_beta   90.00
_cell.angle_gamma   90.00
#
_symmetry.space_group_name_H-M   'P 1'
#
loop_
_entity.id
_entity.type
_entity.pdbx_description
1 polymer ?
#
loop_
_entity_poly.entity_id
_entity_poly.type
_entity_poly.pdbx_seq_one_letter_code
_entity_poly.pdbx_strand_id
1 'polypeptide(L)'
;GGDCPLYMSYDVGEPLRQARFFKIANWMDCKSLNDVDVAVELPPWLPSGDAILRWDWYALHVSPPEFFNQCADITVAGGVDIAIAPSFSITDPPVYPQYDGGETSATGYRNAYGAGRIGNGGTCNPSQLPLAQGCFMTGPACANGFLANNCALTADNPNGRASSTPAAPPLPPSSPSPPPEPRPPPASPSSTPAAPPLPPPRAPPSPPPPPPPPAPPAPSVQLTPTCCYSKWGGLETCGGYTASGWGGRCNTDWSLDCGWPYTESRCKLVQASPPPPPPPP
;
A
#
# COMPACT_ATOMS: atom_id res chain seq x y z
N GLY A 1 -25.48 0.84 1.48
CA GLY A 1 -24.40 -0.13 1.71
C GLY A 1 -23.59 -0.23 0.44
N GLY A 2 -22.32 -0.60 0.53
CA GLY A 2 -21.43 -0.74 -0.62
C GLY A 2 -20.11 -1.36 -0.17
N ASP A 3 -19.22 -1.66 -1.10
CA ASP A 3 -17.95 -2.32 -0.76
C ASP A 3 -16.76 -1.46 -1.16
N CYS A 4 -15.63 -1.71 -0.51
CA CYS A 4 -14.40 -0.94 -0.68
C CYS A 4 -13.20 -1.84 -0.97
N PRO A 5 -12.63 -1.79 -2.17
CA PRO A 5 -11.31 -2.35 -2.42
C PRO A 5 -10.21 -1.29 -2.20
N LEU A 6 -9.02 -1.78 -1.85
CA LEU A 6 -7.80 -0.97 -1.83
C LEU A 6 -6.83 -1.47 -2.89
N TYR A 7 -6.31 -0.51 -3.65
CA TYR A 7 -5.36 -0.73 -4.71
C TYR A 7 -4.07 0.03 -4.45
N MET A 8 -2.99 -0.43 -5.06
CA MET A 8 -1.70 0.24 -5.10
C MET A 8 -1.18 0.31 -6.54
N SER A 9 -0.35 1.31 -6.83
CA SER A 9 0.40 1.45 -8.08
C SER A 9 1.77 2.04 -7.79
N TYR A 10 2.81 1.59 -8.50
CA TYR A 10 4.14 2.22 -8.47
C TYR A 10 4.33 3.19 -9.66
N ASP A 11 3.30 3.41 -10.47
CA ASP A 11 3.34 4.28 -11.65
C ASP A 11 3.12 5.75 -11.28
N VAL A 12 3.84 6.24 -10.26
CA VAL A 12 3.70 7.60 -9.67
C VAL A 12 3.95 8.74 -10.67
N GLY A 13 4.68 8.46 -11.75
CA GLY A 13 4.96 9.43 -12.82
C GLY A 13 4.00 9.35 -14.01
N GLU A 14 3.10 8.37 -14.05
CA GLU A 14 2.24 8.14 -15.20
C GLU A 14 0.88 8.84 -15.05
N PRO A 15 0.25 9.29 -16.15
CA PRO A 15 -1.14 9.72 -16.12
C PRO A 15 -2.05 8.62 -15.56
N LEU A 16 -3.05 8.97 -14.75
CA LEU A 16 -3.96 8.00 -14.09
C LEU A 16 -4.63 6.99 -15.03
N ARG A 17 -4.83 7.33 -16.31
CA ARG A 17 -5.38 6.41 -17.32
C ARG A 17 -4.40 5.31 -17.75
N GLN A 18 -3.10 5.58 -17.63
CA GLN A 18 -1.99 4.69 -17.98
C GLN A 18 -1.47 3.92 -16.77
N ALA A 19 -1.64 4.48 -15.56
CA ALA A 19 -1.28 3.81 -14.32
C ALA A 19 -1.95 2.43 -14.19
N ARG A 20 -1.14 1.46 -13.80
CA ARG A 20 -1.49 0.07 -13.52
C ARG A 20 -1.57 -0.12 -12.03
N PHE A 21 -2.72 -0.60 -11.59
CA PHE A 21 -3.02 -0.86 -10.20
C PHE A 21 -3.04 -2.37 -9.93
N PHE A 22 -2.77 -2.73 -8.70
CA PHE A 22 -2.96 -4.08 -8.19
C PHE A 22 -3.72 -4.00 -6.86
N LYS A 23 -4.51 -5.03 -6.54
CA LYS A 23 -5.36 -5.03 -5.35
C LYS A 23 -4.65 -5.66 -4.16
N ILE A 24 -4.82 -5.08 -2.97
CA ILE A 24 -4.24 -5.57 -1.70
C ILE A 24 -5.23 -5.73 -0.55
N ALA A 25 -6.47 -5.23 -0.69
CA ALA A 25 -7.49 -5.37 0.35
C ALA A 25 -8.92 -5.27 -0.20
N ASN A 26 -9.86 -5.79 0.59
CA ASN A 26 -11.29 -5.79 0.36
C ASN A 26 -12.05 -5.61 1.69
N TRP A 27 -13.09 -4.78 1.67
CA TRP A 27 -14.08 -4.69 2.76
C TRP A 27 -15.49 -4.68 2.20
N MET A 28 -16.27 -5.69 2.58
CA MET A 28 -17.71 -5.67 2.35
C MET A 28 -18.41 -4.74 3.34
N ASP A 29 -19.51 -4.13 2.89
CA ASP A 29 -20.29 -3.19 3.70
C ASP A 29 -19.46 -2.08 4.35
N CYS A 30 -18.67 -1.41 3.51
CA CYS A 30 -17.79 -0.32 3.91
C CYS A 30 -18.52 0.84 4.61
N LYS A 31 -19.84 0.96 4.43
CA LYS A 31 -20.68 1.88 5.21
C LYS A 31 -20.57 1.63 6.72
N SER A 32 -20.41 0.38 7.14
CA SER A 32 -20.23 0.02 8.56
C SER A 32 -18.88 0.45 9.13
N LEU A 33 -17.93 0.81 8.26
CA LEU A 33 -16.59 1.28 8.61
C LEU A 33 -16.49 2.81 8.60
N ASN A 34 -17.63 3.52 8.47
CA ASN A 34 -17.63 4.97 8.49
C ASN A 34 -17.16 5.49 9.86
N ASP A 35 -16.22 6.45 9.84
CA ASP A 35 -15.55 6.99 11.04
C ASP A 35 -14.82 5.92 11.88
N VAL A 36 -14.41 4.81 11.26
CA VAL A 36 -13.63 3.74 11.90
C VAL A 36 -12.26 3.65 11.23
N ASP A 37 -11.21 3.62 12.05
CA ASP A 37 -9.86 3.32 11.56
C ASP A 37 -9.78 1.84 11.18
N VAL A 38 -9.44 1.58 9.92
CA VAL A 38 -9.31 0.24 9.38
C VAL A 38 -7.83 -0.04 9.11
N ALA A 39 -7.24 -0.91 9.93
CA ALA A 39 -5.87 -1.36 9.72
C ALA A 39 -5.78 -2.23 8.44
N VAL A 40 -4.72 -2.02 7.67
CA VAL A 40 -4.43 -2.78 6.45
C VAL A 40 -3.09 -3.46 6.64
N GLU A 41 -3.06 -4.78 6.48
CA GLU A 41 -1.80 -5.53 6.43
C GLU A 41 -1.14 -5.33 5.07
N LEU A 42 0.04 -4.70 5.05
CA LEU A 42 0.79 -4.55 3.81
C LEU A 42 1.41 -5.90 3.41
N PRO A 43 1.28 -6.33 2.15
CA PRO A 43 1.92 -7.56 1.71
C PRO A 43 3.44 -7.51 1.90
N PRO A 44 4.07 -8.58 2.46
CA PRO A 44 5.51 -8.60 2.71
C PRO A 44 6.34 -8.58 1.43
N TRP A 45 5.70 -8.79 0.28
CA TRP A 45 6.32 -8.84 -1.03
C TRP A 45 6.27 -7.51 -1.80
N LEU A 46 5.72 -6.45 -1.20
CA LEU A 46 5.71 -5.14 -1.85
C LEU A 46 7.16 -4.67 -2.12
N PRO A 47 7.47 -4.13 -3.31
CA PRO A 47 8.72 -3.41 -3.56
C PRO A 47 8.87 -2.18 -2.67
N SER A 48 10.11 -1.71 -2.48
CA SER A 48 10.33 -0.39 -1.89
C SER A 48 10.15 0.70 -2.95
N GLY A 49 9.71 1.88 -2.55
CA GLY A 49 9.61 3.06 -3.43
C GLY A 49 8.33 3.85 -3.27
N ASP A 50 8.24 4.94 -4.03
CA ASP A 50 7.05 5.78 -4.07
C ASP A 50 5.91 5.05 -4.80
N ALA A 51 4.72 5.13 -4.22
CA ALA A 51 3.52 4.47 -4.72
C ALA A 51 2.29 5.35 -4.52
N ILE A 52 1.23 5.04 -5.28
CA ILE A 52 -0.11 5.60 -5.11
C ILE A 52 -0.95 4.54 -4.40
N LEU A 53 -1.49 4.88 -3.23
CA LEU A 53 -2.55 4.14 -2.58
C LEU A 53 -3.90 4.66 -3.08
N ARG A 54 -4.77 3.79 -3.59
CA ARG A 54 -6.09 4.14 -4.11
C ARG A 54 -7.17 3.37 -3.38
N TRP A 55 -8.04 4.09 -2.71
CA TRP A 55 -9.25 3.56 -2.08
C TRP A 55 -10.46 3.89 -2.95
N ASP A 56 -11.26 2.86 -3.23
CA ASP A 56 -12.53 3.02 -3.93
C ASP A 56 -13.69 2.61 -3.01
N TRP A 57 -14.85 3.21 -3.20
CA TRP A 57 -16.13 2.79 -2.63
C TRP A 57 -17.19 2.78 -3.72
N TYR A 58 -17.81 1.63 -3.96
CA TYR A 58 -18.97 1.52 -4.83
C TYR A 58 -20.24 1.25 -4.02
N ALA A 59 -21.17 2.20 -4.03
CA ALA A 59 -22.40 2.15 -3.26
C ALA A 59 -23.48 1.34 -4.01
N LEU A 60 -23.90 0.23 -3.42
CA LEU A 60 -24.82 -0.76 -4.00
C LEU A 60 -26.31 -0.50 -3.70
N HIS A 61 -26.64 0.68 -3.19
CA HIS A 61 -28.00 1.03 -2.78
C HIS A 61 -28.86 1.62 -3.91
N VAL A 62 -28.23 1.99 -5.01
CA VAL A 62 -28.85 2.52 -6.23
C VAL A 62 -28.28 1.78 -7.44
N SER A 63 -29.00 1.84 -8.57
CA SER A 63 -28.57 1.27 -9.85
C SER A 63 -28.55 2.37 -10.91
N PRO A 64 -27.42 2.58 -11.61
CA PRO A 64 -26.12 1.92 -11.40
C PRO A 64 -25.47 2.31 -10.05
N PRO A 65 -24.48 1.56 -9.54
CA PRO A 65 -23.75 1.93 -8.34
C PRO A 65 -23.12 3.32 -8.44
N GLU A 66 -23.08 4.05 -7.33
CA GLU A 66 -22.30 5.29 -7.22
C GLU A 66 -20.86 4.97 -6.87
N PHE A 67 -19.91 5.71 -7.42
CA PHE A 67 -18.47 5.49 -7.22
C PHE A 67 -17.83 6.69 -6.55
N PHE A 68 -17.05 6.40 -5.51
CA PHE A 68 -16.21 7.37 -4.82
C PHE A 68 -14.79 6.79 -4.80
N ASN A 69 -13.79 7.63 -5.05
CA ASN A 69 -12.40 7.22 -4.96
C ASN A 69 -11.54 8.30 -4.34
N GLN A 70 -10.50 7.89 -3.63
CA GLN A 70 -9.48 8.76 -3.06
C GLN A 70 -8.12 8.14 -3.30
N CYS A 71 -7.13 8.98 -3.58
CA CYS A 71 -5.75 8.58 -3.76
C CYS A 71 -4.87 9.27 -2.73
N ALA A 72 -3.83 8.59 -2.28
CA ALA A 72 -2.77 9.13 -1.45
C ALA A 72 -1.41 8.71 -2.03
N ASP A 73 -0.46 9.62 -2.03
CA ASP A 73 0.94 9.31 -2.33
C ASP A 73 1.59 8.74 -1.06
N ILE A 74 2.30 7.63 -1.20
CA ILE A 74 2.97 6.93 -0.09
C ILE A 74 4.37 6.50 -0.51
N THR A 75 5.24 6.24 0.46
CA THR A 75 6.55 5.62 0.22
C THR A 75 6.62 4.30 0.98
N VAL A 76 6.83 3.19 0.26
CA VAL A 76 7.01 1.86 0.85
C VAL A 76 8.50 1.65 1.16
N ALA A 77 8.80 1.21 2.38
CA ALA A 77 10.16 0.93 2.84
C ALA A 77 10.33 -0.55 3.22
N GLY A 78 11.53 -1.10 3.00
CA GLY A 78 11.89 -2.47 3.42
C GLY A 78 11.34 -3.59 2.53
N GLY A 79 10.86 -3.24 1.34
CA GLY A 79 10.27 -4.14 0.36
C GLY A 79 11.25 -5.01 -0.42
N VAL A 80 10.70 -5.93 -1.23
CA VAL A 80 11.45 -6.83 -2.13
C VAL A 80 11.10 -6.57 -3.59
N ASP A 81 12.10 -6.56 -4.47
CA ASP A 81 11.88 -6.39 -5.91
C ASP A 81 11.35 -7.68 -6.53
N ILE A 82 10.02 -7.78 -6.62
CA ILE A 82 9.34 -8.87 -7.31
C ILE A 82 8.34 -8.35 -8.34
N ALA A 83 8.04 -9.18 -9.34
CA ALA A 83 6.95 -8.91 -10.26
C ALA A 83 5.59 -8.95 -9.51
N ILE A 84 4.73 -7.97 -9.79
CA ILE A 84 3.40 -7.87 -9.20
C ILE A 84 2.36 -8.31 -10.21
N ALA A 85 1.56 -9.33 -9.88
CA ALA A 85 0.50 -9.83 -10.76
C ALA A 85 -0.74 -10.32 -9.98
N PRO A 86 -1.98 -10.06 -10.45
CA PRO A 86 -2.27 -9.24 -11.62
C PRO A 86 -2.13 -7.74 -11.31
N SER A 87 -1.68 -7.00 -12.31
CA SER A 87 -1.87 -5.54 -12.39
C SER A 87 -2.87 -5.23 -13.51
N PHE A 88 -3.58 -4.11 -13.43
CA PHE A 88 -4.68 -3.75 -14.34
C PHE A 88 -4.85 -2.23 -14.41
N SER A 89 -5.39 -1.71 -15.51
CA SER A 89 -5.91 -0.34 -15.53
C SER A 89 -7.26 -0.33 -14.81
N ILE A 90 -7.56 0.74 -14.07
CA ILE A 90 -8.89 0.90 -13.48
C ILE A 90 -9.92 1.27 -14.54
N THR A 91 -9.51 1.95 -15.62
CA THR A 91 -10.42 2.56 -16.60
C THR A 91 -10.43 1.88 -17.97
N ASP A 92 -9.38 1.14 -18.34
CA ASP A 92 -9.26 0.56 -19.69
C ASP A 92 -8.52 -0.80 -19.74
N PRO A 93 -9.25 -1.95 -19.80
CA PRO A 93 -10.69 -2.04 -19.61
C PRO A 93 -11.07 -1.69 -18.16
N PRO A 94 -12.29 -1.19 -17.92
CA PRO A 94 -12.73 -0.84 -16.59
C PRO A 94 -12.77 -2.08 -15.67
N VAL A 95 -12.26 -1.93 -14.45
CA VAL A 95 -12.32 -2.98 -13.41
C VAL A 95 -13.74 -3.24 -12.97
N TYR A 96 -14.54 -2.18 -12.94
CA TYR A 96 -15.95 -2.23 -12.58
C TYR A 96 -16.79 -2.53 -13.82
N PRO A 97 -17.73 -3.48 -13.76
CA PRO A 97 -18.67 -3.72 -14.84
C PRO A 97 -19.30 -2.41 -15.30
N GLN A 98 -19.06 -2.07 -16.57
CA GLN A 98 -19.83 -1.03 -17.24
C GLN A 98 -21.25 -1.52 -17.43
N TYR A 99 -22.16 -0.57 -17.37
CA TYR A 99 -23.57 -0.79 -17.65
C TYR A 99 -23.74 -1.48 -19.02
N ASP A 100 -24.30 -2.68 -19.04
CA ASP A 100 -24.42 -3.56 -20.22
C ASP A 100 -25.73 -3.37 -21.00
N GLY A 101 -26.44 -2.27 -20.75
CA GLY A 101 -27.64 -1.90 -21.51
C GLY A 101 -28.95 -2.51 -20.99
N GLY A 102 -28.94 -3.25 -19.89
CA GLY A 102 -30.16 -3.68 -19.18
C GLY A 102 -30.36 -2.92 -17.86
N GLU A 103 -31.39 -2.06 -17.76
CA GLU A 103 -31.56 -1.01 -16.73
C GLU A 103 -31.75 -1.50 -15.28
N THR A 104 -31.65 -2.81 -15.02
CA THR A 104 -31.97 -3.38 -13.71
C THR A 104 -30.96 -4.38 -13.17
N SER A 105 -30.03 -4.87 -13.98
CA SER A 105 -29.05 -5.84 -13.51
C SER A 105 -27.72 -5.14 -13.26
N ALA A 106 -27.41 -4.84 -12.01
CA ALA A 106 -26.05 -4.57 -11.56
C ALA A 106 -25.16 -5.82 -11.73
N THR A 107 -25.08 -6.37 -12.96
CA THR A 107 -24.39 -7.61 -13.31
C THR A 107 -22.92 -7.46 -12.94
N GLY A 108 -22.40 -8.42 -12.19
CA GLY A 108 -21.02 -8.39 -11.66
C GLY A 108 -20.86 -7.67 -10.32
N TYR A 109 -21.92 -7.08 -9.76
CA TYR A 109 -21.99 -6.65 -8.35
C TYR A 109 -22.76 -7.65 -7.51
N ARG A 110 -22.40 -7.75 -6.22
CA ARG A 110 -23.19 -8.56 -5.29
C ARG A 110 -24.55 -7.92 -5.06
N ASN A 111 -25.58 -8.75 -4.85
CA ASN A 111 -26.88 -8.25 -4.42
C ASN A 111 -26.86 -7.98 -2.91
N ALA A 112 -26.64 -6.73 -2.52
CA ALA A 112 -26.53 -6.29 -1.13
C ALA A 112 -27.82 -6.41 -0.30
N TYR A 113 -28.96 -6.69 -0.94
CA TYR A 113 -30.27 -6.84 -0.30
C TYR A 113 -30.82 -8.28 -0.37
N GLY A 114 -30.21 -9.15 -1.16
CA GLY A 114 -30.56 -10.56 -1.32
C GLY A 114 -29.51 -11.50 -0.72
N ALA A 115 -29.12 -12.52 -1.47
CA ALA A 115 -28.15 -13.54 -1.03
C ALA A 115 -26.76 -12.96 -0.65
N GLY A 116 -26.39 -11.80 -1.19
CA GLY A 116 -25.15 -11.10 -0.84
C GLY A 116 -25.28 -10.13 0.34
N ARG A 117 -26.42 -10.11 1.05
CA ARG A 117 -26.62 -9.24 2.22
C ARG A 117 -25.72 -9.66 3.39
N ILE A 118 -25.08 -8.68 4.02
CA ILE A 118 -24.27 -8.84 5.24
C ILE A 118 -25.17 -8.60 6.46
N GLY A 119 -25.17 -9.51 7.43
CA GLY A 119 -25.93 -9.40 8.69
C GLY A 119 -27.47 -9.51 8.58
N ASN A 120 -28.14 -9.56 9.75
CA ASN A 120 -29.60 -9.57 9.99
C ASN A 120 -30.47 -10.12 8.84
N GLY A 121 -30.35 -11.42 8.57
CA GLY A 121 -31.14 -12.17 7.58
C GLY A 121 -30.45 -12.41 6.23
N GLY A 122 -29.26 -11.85 6.01
CA GLY A 122 -28.40 -12.21 4.89
C GLY A 122 -27.54 -13.45 5.17
N THR A 123 -27.16 -14.18 4.11
CA THR A 123 -26.32 -15.39 4.20
C THR A 123 -24.83 -15.09 4.19
N CYS A 124 -24.44 -13.81 4.17
CA CYS A 124 -23.08 -13.44 3.89
C CYS A 124 -22.21 -13.23 5.13
N ASN A 125 -21.28 -14.16 5.33
CA ASN A 125 -20.23 -14.08 6.33
C ASN A 125 -18.86 -14.10 5.63
N PRO A 126 -18.16 -12.95 5.50
CA PRO A 126 -16.84 -12.87 4.87
C PRO A 126 -15.79 -13.80 5.50
N SER A 127 -15.98 -14.19 6.76
CA SER A 127 -15.05 -15.02 7.52
C SER A 127 -15.27 -16.52 7.34
N GLN A 128 -16.30 -16.95 6.59
CA GLN A 128 -16.60 -18.36 6.34
C GLN A 128 -16.23 -18.74 4.89
N LEU A 129 -15.25 -19.64 4.75
CA LEU A 129 -14.85 -20.23 3.47
C LEU A 129 -15.35 -21.68 3.37
N PRO A 130 -15.86 -22.15 2.20
CA PRO A 130 -16.06 -21.38 0.97
C PRO A 130 -17.18 -20.34 1.12
N LEU A 131 -17.05 -19.21 0.42
CA LEU A 131 -18.03 -18.13 0.51
C LEU A 131 -19.40 -18.61 0.04
N ALA A 132 -20.45 -18.27 0.79
CA ALA A 132 -21.83 -18.57 0.41
C ALA A 132 -22.19 -17.92 -0.94
N GLN A 133 -23.15 -18.49 -1.66
CA GLN A 133 -23.57 -17.97 -2.97
C GLN A 133 -23.99 -16.49 -2.86
N GLY A 134 -23.36 -15.61 -3.65
CA GLY A 134 -23.62 -14.16 -3.62
C GLY A 134 -22.68 -13.36 -2.69
N CYS A 135 -21.78 -14.03 -1.97
CA CYS A 135 -20.74 -13.41 -1.15
C CYS A 135 -19.45 -13.22 -1.91
N PHE A 136 -19.41 -12.20 -2.73
CA PHE A 136 -18.20 -11.81 -3.45
C PHE A 136 -18.10 -10.30 -3.49
N MET A 137 -16.90 -9.80 -3.71
CA MET A 137 -16.66 -8.41 -4.08
C MET A 137 -16.34 -8.30 -5.57
N THR A 138 -16.77 -7.20 -6.17
CA THR A 138 -16.50 -6.88 -7.57
C THR A 138 -15.04 -6.51 -7.78
N GLY A 139 -14.51 -6.90 -8.94
CA GLY A 139 -13.16 -6.57 -9.39
C GLY A 139 -12.19 -7.77 -9.33
N PRO A 140 -10.92 -7.53 -9.67
CA PRO A 140 -9.91 -8.58 -9.79
C PRO A 140 -9.51 -9.15 -8.43
N ALA A 141 -8.87 -10.32 -8.45
CA ALA A 141 -8.21 -10.89 -7.28
C ALA A 141 -7.06 -10.01 -6.78
N CYS A 142 -6.69 -10.15 -5.51
CA CYS A 142 -5.50 -9.51 -4.97
C CYS A 142 -4.23 -10.05 -5.62
N ALA A 143 -3.20 -9.20 -5.69
CA ALA A 143 -1.93 -9.56 -6.31
C ALA A 143 -1.17 -10.64 -5.53
N ASN A 144 -0.38 -11.40 -6.29
CA ASN A 144 0.54 -12.43 -5.86
C ASN A 144 -0.08 -13.45 -4.90
N GLY A 145 -1.39 -13.73 -5.08
CA GLY A 145 -2.13 -14.67 -4.25
C GLY A 145 -2.27 -14.22 -2.79
N PHE A 146 -2.15 -12.92 -2.50
CA PHE A 146 -2.28 -12.40 -1.14
C PHE A 146 -3.67 -12.69 -0.58
N LEU A 147 -3.74 -13.25 0.64
CA LEU A 147 -4.98 -13.71 1.27
C LEU A 147 -5.44 -12.87 2.47
N ALA A 148 -4.57 -12.00 3.01
CA ALA A 148 -4.96 -11.10 4.10
C ALA A 148 -5.95 -10.02 3.60
N ASN A 149 -6.41 -9.15 4.52
CA ASN A 149 -7.35 -8.06 4.21
C ASN A 149 -8.60 -8.49 3.40
N ASN A 150 -9.13 -9.67 3.71
CA ASN A 150 -10.27 -10.30 3.02
C ASN A 150 -10.08 -10.45 1.49
N CYS A 151 -8.86 -10.63 1.01
CA CYS A 151 -8.59 -10.81 -0.41
C CYS A 151 -9.28 -12.04 -1.04
N ALA A 152 -9.63 -13.04 -0.22
CA ALA A 152 -10.43 -14.19 -0.63
C ALA A 152 -11.80 -13.80 -1.23
N LEU A 153 -12.37 -12.63 -0.88
CA LEU A 153 -13.67 -12.16 -1.37
C LEU A 153 -13.73 -11.88 -2.88
N THR A 154 -12.57 -11.77 -3.53
CA THR A 154 -12.44 -11.55 -4.98
C THR A 154 -11.77 -12.70 -5.70
N ALA A 155 -11.25 -13.70 -4.98
CA ALA A 155 -10.47 -14.79 -5.56
C ALA A 155 -11.33 -15.69 -6.48
N ASP A 156 -12.56 -15.99 -6.06
CA ASP A 156 -13.45 -16.94 -6.73
C ASP A 156 -14.73 -16.30 -7.28
N ASN A 157 -14.72 -14.99 -7.62
CA ASN A 157 -15.94 -14.35 -8.10
C ASN A 157 -16.34 -14.92 -9.48
N PRO A 158 -17.42 -15.74 -9.59
CA PRO A 158 -17.81 -16.36 -10.86
C PRO A 158 -18.37 -15.33 -11.86
N ASN A 159 -18.73 -14.15 -11.36
CA ASN A 159 -19.16 -12.99 -12.15
C ASN A 159 -18.05 -11.93 -12.26
N GLY A 160 -16.93 -12.14 -11.58
CA GLY A 160 -15.77 -11.29 -11.69
C GLY A 160 -15.24 -11.49 -13.09
N ARG A 161 -15.07 -10.40 -13.85
CA ARG A 161 -14.21 -10.47 -15.02
C ARG A 161 -12.86 -10.95 -14.50
N ALA A 162 -12.56 -12.23 -14.69
CA ALA A 162 -11.19 -12.72 -14.60
C ALA A 162 -10.36 -11.73 -15.40
N SER A 163 -9.21 -11.32 -14.88
CA SER A 163 -8.26 -10.53 -15.65
C SER A 163 -8.02 -11.28 -16.96
N SER A 164 -8.72 -10.89 -18.03
CA SER A 164 -8.75 -11.62 -19.30
C SER A 164 -7.42 -11.49 -20.03
N THR A 165 -6.48 -10.77 -19.43
CA THR A 165 -5.08 -10.73 -19.81
C THR A 165 -4.33 -11.71 -18.89
N PRO A 166 -3.84 -12.85 -19.41
CA PRO A 166 -2.67 -13.48 -18.82
C PRO A 166 -1.65 -12.38 -18.60
N ALA A 167 -1.07 -12.28 -17.39
CA ALA A 167 -0.03 -11.29 -17.12
C ALA A 167 0.94 -11.30 -18.30
N ALA A 168 1.06 -10.18 -19.02
CA ALA A 168 2.13 -10.04 -19.98
C ALA A 168 3.42 -10.39 -19.22
N PRO A 169 4.36 -11.16 -19.82
CA PRO A 169 5.62 -11.46 -19.16
C PRO A 169 6.16 -10.16 -18.56
N PRO A 170 6.58 -10.15 -17.29
CA PRO A 170 7.04 -8.93 -16.64
C PRO A 170 8.02 -8.26 -17.59
N LEU A 171 7.73 -7.00 -17.97
CA LEU A 171 8.73 -6.19 -18.64
C LEU A 171 9.95 -6.23 -17.71
N PRO A 172 11.17 -6.43 -18.25
CA PRO A 172 12.36 -6.40 -17.43
C PRO A 172 12.32 -5.12 -16.60
N PRO A 173 12.62 -5.19 -15.28
CA PRO A 173 12.56 -4.02 -14.42
C PRO A 173 13.30 -2.88 -15.10
N SER A 174 12.61 -1.74 -15.25
CA SER A 174 13.23 -0.51 -15.70
C SER A 174 14.46 -0.31 -14.83
N SER A 175 15.65 -0.47 -15.41
CA SER A 175 16.89 -0.30 -14.67
C SER A 175 16.81 1.06 -13.99
N PRO A 176 17.02 1.15 -12.66
CA PRO A 176 16.95 2.43 -11.97
C PRO A 176 17.82 3.42 -12.73
N SER A 177 17.26 4.60 -13.01
CA SER A 177 17.99 5.64 -13.74
C SER A 177 19.35 5.81 -13.04
N PRO A 178 20.47 5.64 -13.75
CA PRO A 178 21.77 5.64 -13.12
C PRO A 178 21.93 6.94 -12.34
N PRO A 179 22.43 6.90 -11.08
CA PRO A 179 22.76 8.10 -10.36
C PRO A 179 23.66 8.96 -11.24
N PRO A 180 23.49 10.31 -11.26
CA PRO A 180 24.26 11.19 -12.13
C PRO A 180 25.75 10.87 -11.99
N GLU A 181 26.35 10.52 -13.13
CA GLU A 181 27.74 10.05 -13.19
C GLU A 181 28.67 11.09 -12.53
N PRO A 182 29.50 10.69 -11.55
CA PRO A 182 30.48 11.58 -10.96
C PRO A 182 31.36 12.15 -12.07
N ARG A 183 31.42 13.48 -12.14
CA ARG A 183 32.27 14.19 -13.11
C ARG A 183 33.71 13.66 -13.01
N PRO A 184 34.33 13.20 -14.11
CA PRO A 184 35.65 12.57 -14.04
C PRO A 184 36.69 13.55 -13.47
N PRO A 185 37.55 13.11 -12.55
CA PRO A 185 38.66 13.92 -12.06
C PRO A 185 39.67 14.18 -13.21
N PRO A 186 40.33 15.35 -13.22
CA PRO A 186 41.32 15.69 -14.23
C PRO A 186 42.48 14.68 -14.25
N ALA A 187 42.83 14.21 -15.44
CA ALA A 187 43.87 13.21 -15.68
C ALA A 187 45.24 13.69 -15.18
N SER A 188 45.89 12.89 -14.34
CA SER A 188 47.29 13.07 -13.95
C SER A 188 48.22 12.42 -14.97
N PRO A 189 49.39 13.04 -15.27
CA PRO A 189 50.34 12.50 -16.23
C PRO A 189 51.11 11.29 -15.70
N SER A 190 51.32 10.37 -16.63
CA SER A 190 51.99 9.07 -16.50
C SER A 190 53.51 9.20 -16.47
N SER A 191 54.17 8.41 -15.61
CA SER A 191 55.52 7.88 -15.91
C SER A 191 55.90 6.75 -14.95
N THR A 192 56.31 5.61 -15.50
CA THR A 192 57.51 4.79 -15.15
C THR A 192 57.26 3.29 -15.46
N PRO A 193 58.10 2.62 -16.27
CA PRO A 193 58.02 1.18 -16.50
C PRO A 193 58.49 0.38 -15.28
N ALA A 194 57.64 -0.55 -14.81
CA ALA A 194 57.92 -1.43 -13.67
C ALA A 194 58.54 -2.77 -14.09
N ALA A 195 59.43 -3.29 -13.23
CA ALA A 195 60.20 -4.52 -13.38
C ALA A 195 59.33 -5.80 -13.44
N PRO A 196 59.86 -6.92 -13.98
CA PRO A 196 59.12 -8.17 -14.12
C PRO A 196 58.78 -8.81 -12.76
N PRO A 197 57.58 -9.42 -12.62
CA PRO A 197 57.08 -9.91 -11.34
C PRO A 197 57.72 -11.23 -10.91
N LEU A 198 58.00 -11.35 -9.61
CA LEU A 198 58.36 -12.61 -8.97
C LEU A 198 57.18 -13.61 -8.96
N PRO A 199 57.46 -14.93 -8.91
CA PRO A 199 56.43 -15.94 -8.78
C PRO A 199 55.62 -15.77 -7.47
N PRO A 200 54.30 -15.96 -7.52
CA PRO A 200 53.43 -15.70 -6.38
C PRO A 200 53.67 -16.72 -5.25
N PRO A 201 53.74 -16.27 -3.99
CA PRO A 201 53.70 -17.15 -2.83
C PRO A 201 52.42 -17.98 -2.82
N ARG A 202 52.52 -19.21 -2.28
CA ARG A 202 51.38 -20.10 -2.07
C ARG A 202 50.29 -19.40 -1.26
N ALA A 203 49.07 -19.43 -1.77
CA ALA A 203 47.93 -18.78 -1.13
C ALA A 203 47.68 -19.40 0.26
N PRO A 204 47.48 -18.56 1.30
CA PRO A 204 47.06 -19.03 2.61
C PRO A 204 45.66 -19.65 2.53
N PRO A 205 45.30 -20.55 3.46
CA PRO A 205 43.96 -21.14 3.53
C PRO A 205 42.91 -20.04 3.69
N SER A 206 41.82 -20.14 2.93
CA SER A 206 40.72 -19.17 2.96
C SER A 206 40.13 -19.07 4.36
N PRO A 207 39.87 -17.85 4.87
CA PRO A 207 39.20 -17.66 6.14
C PRO A 207 37.76 -18.20 6.09
N PRO A 208 37.18 -18.57 7.25
CA PRO A 208 35.78 -18.97 7.33
C PRO A 208 34.86 -17.83 6.83
N PRO A 209 33.69 -18.17 6.27
CA PRO A 209 32.74 -17.17 5.81
C PRO A 209 32.31 -16.27 6.98
N PRO A 210 32.15 -14.95 6.74
CA PRO A 210 31.67 -14.04 7.77
C PRO A 210 30.24 -14.42 8.20
N PRO A 211 29.85 -14.10 9.44
CA PRO A 211 28.47 -14.28 9.88
C PRO A 211 27.51 -13.50 8.97
N PRO A 212 26.26 -13.98 8.80
CA PRO A 212 25.26 -13.27 8.03
C PRO A 212 25.05 -11.86 8.62
N PRO A 213 24.85 -10.84 7.77
CA PRO A 213 24.58 -9.49 8.25
C PRO A 213 23.29 -9.49 9.09
N PRO A 214 23.21 -8.63 10.12
CA PRO A 214 22.01 -8.48 10.93
C PRO A 214 20.80 -8.12 10.04
N ALA A 215 19.63 -8.65 10.41
CA ALA A 215 18.39 -8.35 9.70
C ALA A 215 18.16 -6.83 9.63
N PRO A 216 17.64 -6.29 8.51
CA PRO A 216 17.30 -4.88 8.41
C PRO A 216 16.35 -4.48 9.55
N PRO A 217 16.50 -3.29 10.13
CA PRO A 217 15.55 -2.78 11.11
C PRO A 217 14.15 -2.70 10.49
N ALA A 218 13.12 -3.03 11.27
CA ALA A 218 11.73 -2.87 10.86
C ALA A 218 11.47 -1.39 10.47
N PRO A 219 10.66 -1.13 9.44
CA PRO A 219 10.37 0.23 9.01
C PRO A 219 9.74 1.05 10.15
N SER A 220 10.24 2.27 10.36
CA SER A 220 9.73 3.21 11.35
C SER A 220 9.26 4.49 10.67
N VAL A 221 8.04 4.93 10.95
CA VAL A 221 7.49 6.19 10.43
C VAL A 221 8.00 7.35 11.29
N GLN A 222 8.70 8.32 10.68
CA GLN A 222 9.07 9.57 11.35
C GLN A 222 7.89 10.55 11.27
N LEU A 223 7.24 10.80 12.39
CA LEU A 223 6.14 11.77 12.48
C LEU A 223 6.69 13.19 12.67
N THR A 224 6.22 14.14 11.85
CA THR A 224 6.53 15.56 12.03
C THR A 224 5.62 16.15 13.10
N PRO A 225 6.15 16.80 14.18
CA PRO A 225 5.32 17.37 15.24
C PRO A 225 4.35 18.42 14.69
N THR A 226 3.05 18.10 14.75
CA THR A 226 1.97 18.89 14.17
C THR A 226 0.86 19.07 15.19
N CYS A 227 0.20 20.23 15.13
CA CYS A 227 -0.99 20.47 15.92
C CYS A 227 -2.21 19.82 15.25
N CYS A 228 -2.86 18.91 15.95
CA CYS A 228 -3.98 18.13 15.46
C CYS A 228 -5.27 18.51 16.15
N TYR A 229 -6.28 18.86 15.36
CA TYR A 229 -7.63 19.11 15.85
C TYR A 229 -8.46 17.88 15.60
N SER A 230 -9.48 17.68 16.46
CA SER A 230 -10.38 16.52 16.52
C SER A 230 -11.11 16.12 15.21
N LYS A 231 -10.76 16.71 14.06
CA LYS A 231 -11.37 16.46 12.75
C LYS A 231 -10.47 16.77 11.54
N TRP A 232 -9.20 17.15 11.72
CA TRP A 232 -8.36 17.66 10.62
C TRP A 232 -6.97 17.01 10.63
N GLY A 233 -6.71 16.15 9.64
CA GLY A 233 -5.46 15.42 9.44
C GLY A 233 -5.70 13.94 9.12
N GLY A 234 -4.82 13.33 8.32
CA GLY A 234 -4.82 11.88 8.08
C GLY A 234 -4.12 11.11 9.20
N LEU A 235 -4.14 9.78 9.17
CA LEU A 235 -3.46 8.92 10.16
C LEU A 235 -1.96 9.30 10.31
N GLU A 236 -1.33 9.70 9.22
CA GLU A 236 0.10 10.05 9.19
C GLU A 236 0.41 11.43 9.80
N THR A 237 -0.59 12.29 9.92
CA THR A 237 -0.44 13.64 10.49
C THR A 237 -1.00 13.73 11.90
N CYS A 238 -2.11 13.04 12.18
CA CYS A 238 -2.86 13.16 13.43
C CYS A 238 -3.43 11.82 13.96
N GLY A 239 -3.00 10.68 13.41
CA GLY A 239 -3.51 9.34 13.70
C GLY A 239 -3.29 8.90 15.13
N GLY A 240 -4.34 9.03 15.93
CA GLY A 240 -4.31 8.76 17.36
C GLY A 240 -5.01 9.83 18.21
N TYR A 241 -5.55 10.88 17.59
CA TYR A 241 -6.31 11.89 18.31
C TYR A 241 -7.48 11.21 19.03
N THR A 242 -7.46 11.24 20.37
CA THR A 242 -8.43 10.51 21.20
C THR A 242 -9.86 11.00 20.90
N ALA A 243 -10.80 10.06 20.73
CA ALA A 243 -12.22 10.39 20.48
C ALA A 243 -12.87 11.28 21.56
N SER A 244 -12.27 11.35 22.76
CA SER A 244 -12.70 12.18 23.88
C SER A 244 -11.99 13.54 23.99
N GLY A 245 -11.01 13.82 23.13
CA GLY A 245 -10.18 15.02 23.20
C GLY A 245 -10.88 16.27 22.65
N TRP A 246 -10.81 17.38 23.37
CA TRP A 246 -11.26 18.69 22.89
C TRP A 246 -10.06 19.60 22.57
N GLY A 247 -10.14 20.37 21.49
CA GLY A 247 -9.11 21.36 21.11
C GLY A 247 -8.08 20.87 20.09
N GLY A 248 -6.94 21.56 20.02
CA GLY A 248 -5.78 21.16 19.24
C GLY A 248 -4.72 20.54 20.15
N ARG A 249 -4.24 19.34 19.83
CA ARG A 249 -3.23 18.59 20.59
C ARG A 249 -2.06 18.18 19.70
N CYS A 250 -0.87 17.98 20.26
CA CYS A 250 0.28 17.58 19.47
C CYS A 250 0.23 16.08 19.10
N ASN A 251 0.48 15.75 17.83
CA ASN A 251 0.46 14.36 17.34
C ASN A 251 1.56 13.46 17.93
N THR A 252 2.61 14.05 18.50
CA THR A 252 3.69 13.36 19.18
C THR A 252 3.46 13.19 20.69
N ASP A 253 2.53 13.97 21.27
CA ASP A 253 2.17 13.91 22.68
C ASP A 253 0.77 14.52 22.90
N TRP A 254 -0.22 13.65 23.06
CA TRP A 254 -1.62 14.05 23.25
C TRP A 254 -1.89 14.75 24.58
N SER A 255 -0.95 14.77 25.53
CA SER A 255 -1.10 15.53 26.78
C SER A 255 -0.86 17.03 26.60
N LEU A 256 -0.26 17.45 25.49
CA LEU A 256 0.08 18.85 25.21
C LEU A 256 -0.95 19.52 24.30
N ASP A 257 -1.53 20.62 24.77
CA ASP A 257 -2.41 21.47 23.99
C ASP A 257 -1.60 22.47 23.14
N CYS A 258 -2.03 22.70 21.90
CA CYS A 258 -1.38 23.65 21.00
C CYS A 258 -1.47 25.11 21.46
N GLY A 259 -2.33 25.40 22.45
CA GLY A 259 -2.54 26.72 23.04
C GLY A 259 -3.12 27.76 22.07
N TRP A 260 -3.53 28.90 22.61
CA TRP A 260 -3.86 30.09 21.82
C TRP A 260 -2.64 31.02 21.78
N PRO A 261 -2.21 31.56 20.64
CA PRO A 261 -2.72 31.34 19.28
C PRO A 261 -2.25 29.98 18.74
N TYR A 262 -3.21 29.24 18.17
CA TYR A 262 -3.11 27.89 17.62
C TYR A 262 -1.97 27.71 16.61
N THR A 263 -0.74 27.53 17.08
CA THR A 263 0.45 27.44 16.22
C THR A 263 1.24 26.17 16.52
N GLU A 264 1.81 25.58 15.47
CA GLU A 264 2.67 24.38 15.55
C GLU A 264 3.90 24.55 16.43
N SER A 265 4.25 25.79 16.78
CA SER A 265 5.45 26.15 17.54
C SER A 265 5.53 25.46 18.90
N ARG A 266 4.40 25.14 19.54
CA ARG A 266 4.36 24.43 20.82
C ARG A 266 4.61 22.92 20.70
N CYS A 267 4.26 22.31 19.57
CA CYS A 267 4.53 20.89 19.34
C CYS A 267 6.01 20.62 19.03
N LYS A 268 6.76 21.65 18.61
CA LYS A 268 8.20 21.56 18.33
C LYS A 268 9.09 21.53 19.58
N LEU A 269 8.53 21.79 20.78
CA LEU A 269 9.28 21.80 22.04
C LEU A 269 9.49 20.41 22.65
N VAL A 270 8.75 19.40 22.17
CA VAL A 270 8.93 18.01 22.59
C VAL A 270 9.96 17.41 21.64
N GLN A 271 11.23 17.38 22.05
CA GLN A 271 12.23 16.59 21.34
C GLN A 271 11.71 15.16 21.26
N ALA A 272 11.71 14.57 20.06
CA ALA A 272 11.43 13.16 19.86
C ALA A 272 12.27 12.36 20.87
N SER A 273 11.63 11.53 21.69
CA SER A 273 12.32 10.67 22.64
C SER A 273 13.47 9.98 21.91
N PRO A 274 14.70 9.97 22.47
CA PRO A 274 15.81 9.28 21.84
C PRO A 274 15.38 7.83 21.55
N PRO A 275 15.79 7.27 20.40
CA PRO A 275 15.41 5.91 20.04
C PRO A 275 15.77 4.97 21.20
N PRO A 276 14.95 3.93 21.45
CA PRO A 276 15.20 2.99 22.53
C PRO A 276 16.63 2.44 22.40
N PRO A 277 17.37 2.30 23.52
CA PRO A 277 18.73 1.78 23.48
C PRO A 277 18.72 0.40 22.80
N PRO A 278 19.76 0.07 22.01
CA PRO A 278 19.85 -1.24 21.39
C PRO A 278 19.80 -2.33 22.47
N PRO A 279 19.21 -3.50 22.18
CA PRO A 279 19.17 -4.61 23.13
C PRO A 279 20.61 -5.03 23.51
N PRO A 280 20.83 -5.45 24.78
CA PRO A 280 22.16 -5.86 25.24
C PRO A 280 22.68 -7.07 24.43
N PRO A 281 24.02 -7.18 24.26
CA PRO A 281 24.66 -8.23 23.49
C PRO A 281 24.45 -9.63 24.07
#